data_AF-A0A521WJN8-F1
#
_entry.id   AF-A0A521WJN8-F1
#
_cell.length_a   1.000
_cell.length_b   1.000
_cell.length_c   1.000
_cell.angle_alpha   90.00
_cell.angle_beta   90.00
_cell.angle_gamma   90.00
#
_symmetry.space_group_name_H-M   'P 1'
#
loop_
_entity.id
_entity.type
_entity.pdbx_description
1 polymer ?
#
loop_
_entity_poly.entity_id
_entity_poly.type
_entity_poly.pdbx_seq_one_letter_code
_entity_poly.pdbx_strand_id
1 'polypeptide(L)'
;MKSFLVVIFCFSVFQSGTAQEPARTDSLAPAFPDSLFTVDSIKVWGNDETKDFVIIREMTLQRDSLITHEAIEYDQNRIYSLGLFNRVEMEIEPTSGTSANLHVRVHERWYIYPFPIFGLKDRDWSKVYYGVGLMHINFRGRNEKIFASFALGFDPWVSLSYKNSFLEPTGTYFLESGISYNRVRNRSTLLEQ
;
A
#
# COMPACT_ATOMS: atom_id res chain seq x y z
N MET A 1 17.15 -7.38 36.57
CA MET A 1 17.09 -6.96 35.15
C MET A 1 15.82 -7.55 34.55
N LYS A 2 14.83 -6.73 34.17
CA LYS A 2 13.57 -7.23 33.59
C LYS A 2 13.55 -6.85 32.11
N SER A 3 13.92 -7.79 31.25
CA SER A 3 13.73 -7.68 29.81
C SER A 3 12.26 -7.97 29.53
N PHE A 4 11.49 -6.99 29.07
CA PHE A 4 10.13 -7.23 28.59
C PHE A 4 10.19 -7.41 27.08
N LEU A 5 10.04 -8.66 26.64
CA LEU A 5 9.66 -8.98 25.27
C LEU A 5 8.16 -8.74 25.18
N VAL A 6 7.75 -7.71 24.45
CA VAL A 6 6.34 -7.44 24.17
C VAL A 6 6.05 -7.98 22.77
N VAL A 7 5.47 -9.18 22.72
CA VAL A 7 4.85 -9.72 21.50
C VAL A 7 3.40 -9.30 21.53
N ILE A 8 3.05 -8.23 20.82
CA ILE A 8 1.66 -7.83 20.63
C ILE A 8 1.11 -8.60 19.43
N PHE A 9 0.31 -9.64 19.71
CA PHE A 9 -0.66 -10.16 18.76
C PHE A 9 -1.93 -9.31 18.91
N CYS A 10 -2.06 -8.23 18.15
CA CYS A 10 -3.29 -7.44 18.12
C CYS A 10 -4.17 -7.96 16.98
N PHE A 11 -5.11 -8.86 17.30
CA PHE A 11 -6.21 -9.22 16.41
C PHE A 11 -7.32 -8.20 16.64
N SER A 12 -7.36 -7.14 15.83
CA SER A 12 -8.47 -6.18 15.84
C SER A 12 -9.25 -6.32 14.53
N VAL A 13 -10.49 -6.80 14.64
CA VAL A 13 -11.47 -6.78 13.57
C VAL A 13 -12.19 -5.45 13.68
N PHE A 14 -11.90 -4.52 12.77
CA PHE A 14 -12.66 -3.29 12.62
C PHE A 14 -13.51 -3.40 11.35
N GLN A 15 -14.83 -3.38 11.53
CA GLN A 15 -15.80 -3.28 10.45
C GLN A 15 -16.21 -1.81 10.32
N SER A 16 -15.75 -1.14 9.25
CA SER A 16 -16.28 0.15 8.84
C SER A 16 -17.25 -0.10 7.69
N GLY A 17 -18.55 -0.02 8.00
CA GLY A 17 -19.62 -0.10 7.00
C GLY A 17 -20.40 1.20 6.99
N THR A 18 -20.18 2.01 5.97
CA THR A 18 -21.22 2.83 5.30
C THR A 18 -20.77 3.03 3.87
N ALA A 19 -21.49 2.41 2.93
CA ALA A 19 -21.40 2.74 1.51
C ALA A 19 -21.92 4.17 1.33
N GLN A 20 -21.08 5.06 0.80
CA GLN A 20 -21.52 6.36 0.34
C GLN A 20 -21.61 6.31 -1.19
N GLU A 21 -22.84 6.42 -1.67
CA GLU A 21 -23.19 6.49 -3.08
C GLU A 21 -22.52 7.73 -3.72
N PRO A 22 -21.83 7.59 -4.86
CA PRO A 22 -21.21 8.75 -5.50
C PRO A 22 -22.28 9.67 -6.09
N ALA A 23 -22.12 10.97 -5.85
CA ALA A 23 -22.93 12.02 -6.45
C ALA A 23 -22.79 12.00 -7.97
N ARG A 24 -23.91 11.92 -8.69
CA ARG A 24 -23.96 12.10 -10.15
C ARG A 24 -23.46 13.50 -10.50
N THR A 25 -22.34 13.56 -11.21
CA THR A 25 -21.90 14.77 -11.90
C THR A 25 -22.34 14.62 -13.35
N ASP A 26 -23.22 15.51 -13.82
CA ASP A 26 -23.53 15.65 -15.24
C ASP A 26 -22.28 16.16 -15.97
N SER A 27 -21.52 15.24 -16.56
CA SER A 27 -20.35 15.54 -17.39
C SER A 27 -20.70 15.37 -18.88
N LEU A 28 -20.36 16.41 -19.64
CA LEU A 28 -20.50 16.52 -21.10
C LEU A 28 -20.04 15.24 -21.82
N ALA A 29 -20.76 14.89 -22.89
CA ALA A 29 -20.59 13.64 -23.65
C ALA A 29 -19.11 13.26 -23.90
N PRO A 30 -18.73 12.00 -23.66
CA PRO A 30 -17.34 11.55 -23.75
C PRO A 30 -16.80 11.66 -25.18
N ALA A 31 -15.50 11.94 -25.30
CA ALA A 31 -14.77 12.09 -26.57
C ALA A 31 -14.68 10.78 -27.40
N PHE A 32 -15.28 9.70 -26.93
CA PHE A 32 -15.34 8.40 -27.58
C PHE A 32 -16.72 7.76 -27.29
N PRO A 33 -17.42 7.17 -28.28
CA PRO A 33 -18.65 6.43 -28.00
C PRO A 33 -18.35 5.23 -27.09
N ASP A 34 -19.29 4.87 -26.22
CA ASP A 34 -19.25 3.61 -25.47
C ASP A 34 -18.94 2.48 -26.46
N SER A 35 -17.76 1.89 -26.31
CA SER A 35 -17.28 0.93 -27.27
C SER A 35 -18.11 -0.35 -27.11
N LEU A 36 -18.59 -0.92 -28.23
CA LEU A 36 -19.23 -2.23 -28.23
C LEU A 36 -18.23 -3.38 -27.96
N PHE A 37 -16.99 -3.07 -27.54
CA PHE A 37 -15.96 -4.07 -27.31
C PHE A 37 -16.06 -4.70 -25.93
N THR A 38 -15.90 -6.02 -25.88
CA THR A 38 -15.64 -6.78 -24.66
C THR A 38 -14.15 -7.08 -24.53
N VAL A 39 -13.68 -7.25 -23.30
CA VAL A 39 -12.29 -7.60 -23.01
C VAL A 39 -12.00 -9.04 -23.43
N ASP A 40 -11.06 -9.25 -24.35
CA ASP A 40 -10.56 -10.59 -24.70
C ASP A 40 -9.40 -11.03 -23.79
N SER A 41 -8.42 -10.14 -23.62
CA SER A 41 -7.28 -10.34 -22.74
C SER A 41 -6.79 -9.03 -22.14
N ILE A 42 -6.14 -9.13 -20.97
CA ILE A 42 -5.50 -8.01 -20.28
C ILE A 42 -4.01 -8.29 -20.25
N LYS A 43 -3.20 -7.34 -20.72
CA LYS A 43 -1.74 -7.41 -20.73
C LYS A 43 -1.17 -6.23 -19.97
N VAL A 44 -0.26 -6.51 -19.04
CA VAL A 44 0.39 -5.50 -18.22
C VAL A 44 1.82 -5.28 -18.70
N TRP A 45 2.26 -4.03 -18.73
CA TRP A 45 3.57 -3.62 -19.20
C TRP A 45 4.18 -2.54 -18.29
N GLY A 46 5.51 -2.53 -18.18
CA GLY A 46 6.26 -1.54 -17.39
C GLY A 46 6.27 -1.81 -15.87
N ASN A 47 5.84 -3.00 -15.46
CA ASN A 47 5.89 -3.50 -14.10
C ASN A 47 7.10 -4.45 -13.89
N ASP A 48 8.29 -3.88 -13.79
CA ASP A 48 9.54 -4.67 -13.72
C ASP A 48 9.63 -5.49 -12.41
N GLU A 49 9.26 -4.88 -11.28
CA GLU A 49 9.29 -5.54 -9.97
C GLU A 49 7.90 -6.06 -9.56
N THR A 50 6.85 -5.23 -9.75
CA THR A 50 5.47 -5.54 -9.36
C THR A 50 4.92 -6.66 -10.21
N LYS A 51 4.25 -7.63 -9.59
CA LYS A 51 3.66 -8.75 -10.32
C LYS A 51 2.33 -8.36 -10.96
N ASP A 52 2.07 -8.85 -12.16
CA ASP A 52 0.86 -8.55 -12.94
C ASP A 52 -0.42 -8.73 -12.11
N PHE A 53 -0.49 -9.81 -11.31
CA PHE A 53 -1.66 -10.09 -10.48
C PHE A 53 -1.97 -8.98 -9.47
N VAL A 54 -0.99 -8.18 -9.05
CA VAL A 54 -1.18 -7.03 -8.14
C VAL A 54 -1.98 -5.93 -8.81
N ILE A 55 -1.76 -5.73 -10.12
CA ILE A 55 -2.46 -4.75 -10.95
C ILE A 55 -3.81 -5.32 -11.37
N ILE A 56 -3.83 -6.54 -11.91
CA ILE A 56 -5.05 -7.18 -12.42
C ILE A 56 -6.10 -7.38 -11.32
N ARG A 57 -5.71 -7.75 -10.08
CA ARG A 57 -6.67 -7.90 -8.97
C ARG A 57 -7.34 -6.58 -8.57
N GLU A 58 -6.69 -5.46 -8.88
CA GLU A 58 -7.19 -4.14 -8.55
C GLU A 58 -8.18 -3.67 -9.60
N MET A 59 -8.21 -4.29 -10.78
CA MET A 59 -9.12 -3.96 -11.86
C MET A 59 -10.49 -4.63 -11.67
N THR A 60 -11.52 -3.95 -12.14
CA THR A 60 -12.88 -4.47 -12.28
C THR A 60 -13.15 -5.06 -13.65
N LEU A 61 -12.50 -4.53 -14.69
CA LEU A 61 -12.51 -5.11 -16.02
C LEU A 61 -11.83 -6.47 -15.98
N GLN A 62 -12.58 -7.47 -16.41
CA GLN A 62 -12.12 -8.85 -16.58
C GLN A 62 -12.48 -9.31 -17.99
N ARG A 63 -12.02 -10.50 -18.39
CA ARG A 63 -12.45 -11.11 -19.65
C ARG A 63 -13.98 -11.07 -19.77
N ASP A 64 -14.47 -10.81 -20.98
CA ASP A 64 -15.88 -10.65 -21.35
C ASP A 64 -16.59 -9.43 -20.72
N SER A 65 -15.90 -8.60 -19.94
CA SER A 65 -16.45 -7.33 -19.44
C SER A 65 -16.61 -6.32 -20.57
N LEU A 66 -17.69 -5.54 -20.52
CA LEU A 66 -17.92 -4.44 -21.45
C LEU A 66 -16.92 -3.31 -21.19
N ILE A 67 -16.27 -2.82 -22.24
CA ILE A 67 -15.32 -1.72 -22.14
C ILE A 67 -16.06 -0.39 -22.32
N THR A 68 -16.31 0.29 -21.20
CA THR A 68 -16.83 1.66 -21.18
C THR A 68 -15.75 2.64 -20.75
N HIS A 69 -15.93 3.92 -21.07
CA HIS A 69 -15.00 4.96 -20.63
C HIS A 69 -14.92 5.04 -19.09
N GLU A 70 -16.08 4.96 -18.43
CA GLU A 70 -16.19 4.96 -16.97
C GLU A 70 -15.42 3.77 -16.36
N ALA A 71 -15.54 2.57 -16.92
CA ALA A 71 -14.83 1.40 -16.41
C ALA A 71 -13.30 1.53 -16.54
N ILE A 72 -12.81 2.09 -17.64
CA ILE A 72 -11.38 2.35 -17.85
C ILE A 72 -10.86 3.38 -16.84
N GLU A 73 -11.55 4.51 -16.70
CA GLU A 73 -11.16 5.56 -15.76
C GLU A 73 -11.19 5.03 -14.31
N TYR A 74 -12.22 4.26 -13.97
CA TYR A 74 -12.36 3.64 -12.66
C TYR A 74 -11.17 2.70 -12.36
N ASP A 75 -10.84 1.79 -13.27
CA ASP A 75 -9.72 0.86 -13.09
C ASP A 75 -8.38 1.57 -13.04
N GLN A 76 -8.17 2.60 -13.87
CA GLN A 76 -6.96 3.42 -13.83
C GLN A 76 -6.78 4.08 -12.45
N ASN A 77 -7.85 4.63 -11.87
CA ASN A 77 -7.83 5.24 -10.54
C ASN A 77 -7.59 4.21 -9.42
N ARG A 78 -8.12 3.00 -9.57
CA ARG A 78 -7.87 1.90 -8.63
C ARG A 78 -6.40 1.47 -8.67
N ILE A 79 -5.81 1.35 -9.85
CA ILE A 79 -4.37 1.04 -10.00
C ILE A 79 -3.52 2.17 -9.40
N TYR A 80 -3.88 3.44 -9.58
CA TYR A 80 -3.18 4.56 -8.92
C TYR A 80 -3.27 4.48 -7.39
N SER A 81 -4.40 4.02 -6.86
CA SER A 81 -4.63 3.88 -5.41
C SER A 81 -3.71 2.85 -4.74
N LEU A 82 -3.11 1.94 -5.51
CA LEU A 82 -2.05 1.06 -5.01
C LEU A 82 -0.84 1.84 -4.49
N GLY A 83 -0.60 3.06 -5.00
CA GLY A 83 0.52 3.89 -4.60
C GLY A 83 1.87 3.31 -5.04
N LEU A 84 1.90 2.49 -6.09
CA LEU A 84 3.11 1.83 -6.62
C LEU A 84 3.59 2.40 -7.96
N PHE A 85 2.80 3.26 -8.60
CA PHE A 85 3.07 3.74 -9.97
C PHE A 85 3.00 5.26 -10.03
N ASN A 86 3.91 5.89 -10.76
CA ASN A 86 3.86 7.33 -11.05
C ASN A 86 2.93 7.65 -12.22
N ARG A 87 2.71 6.67 -13.10
CA ARG A 87 1.85 6.79 -14.27
C ARG A 87 1.17 5.46 -14.56
N VAL A 88 -0.10 5.52 -14.94
CA VAL A 88 -0.93 4.41 -15.39
C VAL A 88 -1.65 4.87 -16.65
N GLU A 89 -1.53 4.12 -17.73
CA GLU A 89 -2.17 4.35 -19.02
C GLU A 89 -2.85 3.05 -19.45
N MET A 90 -4.07 3.14 -19.97
CA MET A 90 -4.83 1.99 -20.46
C MET A 90 -5.17 2.20 -21.94
N GLU A 91 -4.76 1.26 -22.77
CA GLU A 91 -4.97 1.30 -24.21
C GLU A 91 -5.82 0.11 -24.67
N ILE A 92 -6.75 0.39 -25.58
CA ILE A 92 -7.64 -0.61 -26.15
C ILE A 92 -7.12 -0.92 -27.55
N GLU A 93 -6.77 -2.18 -27.80
CA GLU A 93 -6.39 -2.69 -29.11
C GLU A 93 -7.52 -3.60 -29.62
N PRO A 94 -8.39 -3.11 -30.53
CA PRO A 94 -9.44 -3.92 -31.12
C PRO A 94 -8.85 -5.18 -31.78
N THR A 95 -9.50 -6.33 -31.56
CA THR A 95 -9.13 -7.58 -32.23
C THR A 95 -10.09 -7.84 -33.39
N SER A 96 -10.84 -8.94 -33.36
CA SER A 96 -11.84 -9.28 -34.38
C SER A 96 -13.25 -9.22 -33.79
N GLY A 97 -14.20 -8.67 -34.55
CA GLY A 97 -15.59 -8.56 -34.11
C GLY A 97 -15.77 -7.48 -33.03
N THR A 98 -16.40 -7.87 -31.91
CA THR A 98 -16.71 -6.99 -30.77
C THR A 98 -15.80 -7.25 -29.59
N SER A 99 -14.55 -7.63 -29.82
CA SER A 99 -13.58 -7.92 -28.78
C SER A 99 -12.32 -7.05 -28.91
N ALA A 100 -11.67 -6.77 -27.79
CA ALA A 100 -10.45 -5.98 -27.74
C ALA A 100 -9.49 -6.47 -26.64
N ASN A 101 -8.19 -6.32 -26.90
CA ASN A 101 -7.15 -6.49 -25.90
C ASN A 101 -6.98 -5.19 -25.10
N LEU A 102 -6.88 -5.33 -23.79
CA LEU A 102 -6.63 -4.21 -22.89
C LEU A 102 -5.15 -4.21 -22.48
N HIS A 103 -4.43 -3.18 -22.86
CA HIS A 103 -3.04 -2.97 -22.48
C HIS A 103 -2.96 -1.98 -21.33
N VAL A 104 -2.46 -2.44 -20.19
CA VAL A 104 -2.23 -1.63 -19.00
C VAL A 104 -0.73 -1.32 -18.94
N ARG A 105 -0.36 -0.07 -19.26
CA ARG A 105 1.01 0.41 -19.16
C ARG A 105 1.19 1.17 -17.86
N VAL A 106 2.15 0.74 -17.05
CA VAL A 106 2.48 1.39 -15.78
C VAL A 106 3.93 1.86 -15.78
N HIS A 107 4.20 2.85 -14.96
CA HIS A 107 5.55 3.32 -14.68
C HIS A 107 5.78 3.27 -13.17
N GLU A 108 6.59 2.30 -12.73
CA GLU A 108 6.86 2.05 -11.32
C GLU A 108 7.51 3.25 -10.64
N ARG A 109 7.17 3.44 -9.36
CA ARG A 109 7.83 4.42 -8.49
C ARG A 109 8.90 3.74 -7.66
N TRP A 110 9.78 4.55 -7.08
CA TRP A 110 10.78 4.07 -6.14
C TRP A 110 10.14 3.42 -4.90
N TYR A 111 10.62 2.25 -4.45
CA TYR A 111 9.97 1.51 -3.36
C TYR A 111 10.60 1.66 -1.98
N ILE A 112 11.86 2.13 -1.90
CA ILE A 112 12.66 2.15 -0.66
C ILE A 112 12.85 3.57 -0.13
N TYR A 113 12.18 3.94 0.94
CA TYR A 113 12.25 5.29 1.52
C TYR A 113 13.00 5.28 2.85
N PRO A 114 14.21 5.84 2.94
CA PRO A 114 14.87 6.11 4.20
C PRO A 114 14.29 7.38 4.84
N PHE A 115 14.23 7.43 6.16
CA PHE A 115 13.84 8.64 6.89
C PHE A 115 14.60 8.75 8.22
N PRO A 116 15.03 9.96 8.60
CA PRO A 116 15.69 10.18 9.88
C PRO A 116 14.68 10.14 11.02
N ILE A 117 15.14 9.73 12.19
CA ILE A 117 14.39 9.77 13.45
C ILE A 117 15.17 10.66 14.41
N PHE A 118 14.50 11.65 14.99
CA PHE A 118 15.08 12.46 16.06
C PHE A 118 13.96 13.00 16.94
N GLY A 119 14.23 13.16 18.23
CA GLY A 119 13.26 13.73 19.13
C GLY A 119 13.77 13.91 20.56
N LEU A 120 12.98 14.64 21.33
CA LEU A 120 13.17 14.85 22.76
C LEU A 120 12.06 14.11 23.49
N LYS A 121 12.40 13.32 24.50
CA LYS A 121 11.39 12.78 25.40
C LYS A 121 11.04 13.81 26.47
N ASP A 122 9.75 13.97 26.75
CA ASP A 122 9.22 14.92 27.75
C ASP A 122 9.67 16.38 27.54
N ARG A 123 10.04 16.77 26.31
CA ARG A 123 10.66 18.07 25.96
C ARG A 123 11.94 18.38 26.74
N ASP A 124 12.62 17.34 27.22
CA ASP A 124 13.85 17.45 27.99
C ASP A 124 15.08 17.24 27.09
N TRP A 125 15.96 18.24 27.04
CA TRP A 125 17.19 18.23 26.24
C TRP A 125 18.22 17.20 26.72
N SER A 126 18.10 16.71 27.96
CA SER A 126 18.90 15.58 28.44
C SER A 126 18.39 14.23 27.90
N LYS A 127 17.16 14.21 27.35
CA LYS A 127 16.46 13.02 26.87
C LYS A 127 16.31 12.97 25.35
N VAL A 128 17.39 13.32 24.65
CA VAL A 128 17.45 13.22 23.18
C VAL A 128 17.51 11.76 22.75
N TYR A 129 16.77 11.42 21.69
CA TYR A 129 16.94 10.19 20.94
C TYR A 129 17.06 10.50 19.45
N TYR A 130 17.78 9.64 18.72
CA TYR A 130 18.03 9.80 17.29
C TYR A 130 18.20 8.43 16.64
N GLY A 131 17.94 8.33 15.34
CA GLY A 131 17.89 7.06 14.65
C GLY A 131 17.61 7.21 13.16
N VAL A 132 17.37 6.08 12.54
CA VAL A 132 17.00 5.99 11.12
C VAL A 132 15.98 4.88 10.94
N GLY A 133 15.10 5.07 9.98
CA GLY A 133 14.24 4.03 9.49
C GLY A 133 14.27 3.91 7.98
N LEU A 134 13.82 2.76 7.52
CA LEU A 134 13.73 2.37 6.13
C LEU A 134 12.37 1.73 5.90
N MET A 135 11.67 2.19 4.87
CA MET A 135 10.39 1.63 4.43
C MET A 135 10.55 1.05 3.03
N HIS A 136 10.16 -0.20 2.83
CA HIS A 136 10.01 -0.81 1.50
C HIS A 136 8.53 -1.06 1.24
N ILE A 137 7.90 -0.39 0.26
CA ILE A 137 6.44 -0.43 0.08
C ILE A 137 5.91 -1.54 -0.84
N ASN A 138 6.79 -2.17 -1.63
CA ASN A 138 6.43 -3.23 -2.59
C ASN A 138 7.31 -4.48 -2.46
N PHE A 139 7.50 -4.97 -1.24
CA PHE A 139 8.36 -6.11 -0.99
C PHE A 139 7.91 -7.31 -1.84
N ARG A 140 8.88 -7.94 -2.50
CA ARG A 140 8.68 -9.06 -3.44
C ARG A 140 7.76 -8.76 -4.64
N GLY A 141 7.45 -7.48 -4.89
CA GLY A 141 6.54 -7.07 -5.97
C GLY A 141 5.07 -7.37 -5.69
N ARG A 142 4.66 -7.50 -4.42
CA ARG A 142 3.32 -8.01 -4.01
C ARG A 142 2.43 -6.97 -3.33
N ASN A 143 2.84 -5.71 -3.30
CA ASN A 143 2.29 -4.64 -2.45
C ASN A 143 2.37 -4.99 -0.94
N GLU A 144 3.49 -5.60 -0.55
CA GLU A 144 3.84 -5.92 0.84
C GLU A 144 4.76 -4.82 1.39
N LYS A 145 4.56 -4.39 2.64
CA LYS A 145 5.36 -3.33 3.26
C LYS A 145 6.32 -3.92 4.28
N ILE A 146 7.60 -3.57 4.20
CA ILE A 146 8.57 -3.79 5.27
C ILE A 146 8.96 -2.44 5.86
N PHE A 147 8.99 -2.37 7.18
CA PHE A 147 9.47 -1.22 7.91
C PHE A 147 10.52 -1.67 8.90
N ALA A 148 11.75 -1.16 8.76
CA ALA A 148 12.84 -1.44 9.67
C ALA A 148 13.33 -0.11 10.23
N SER A 149 13.47 0.00 11.55
CA SER A 149 13.97 1.22 12.15
C SER A 149 14.66 0.96 13.47
N PHE A 150 15.56 1.85 13.84
CA PHE A 150 16.17 1.85 15.16
C PHE A 150 16.43 3.27 15.62
N ALA A 151 16.44 3.45 16.93
CA ALA A 151 16.88 4.66 17.58
C ALA A 151 17.83 4.36 18.73
N LEU A 152 18.71 5.32 18.99
CA LEU A 152 19.70 5.37 20.05
C LEU A 152 19.43 6.61 20.92
N GLY A 153 20.21 6.78 22.00
CA GLY A 153 20.09 7.91 22.92
C GLY A 153 19.36 7.54 24.20
N PHE A 154 18.43 8.39 24.64
CA PHE A 154 17.74 8.23 25.93
C PHE A 154 16.93 6.95 26.03
N ASP A 155 16.14 6.65 25.00
CA ASP A 155 15.33 5.43 24.89
C ASP A 155 15.68 4.67 23.62
N PRO A 156 16.72 3.81 23.66
CA PRO A 156 17.13 3.07 22.48
C PRO A 156 16.15 1.93 22.19
N TRP A 157 15.84 1.78 20.90
CA TRP A 157 14.92 0.76 20.41
C TRP A 157 15.28 0.31 19.00
N VAL A 158 14.81 -0.88 18.65
CA VAL A 158 14.87 -1.41 17.28
C VAL A 158 13.52 -2.06 16.98
N SER A 159 13.04 -1.88 15.75
CA SER A 159 11.81 -2.47 15.26
C SER A 159 11.95 -2.95 13.83
N LEU A 160 11.27 -4.05 13.55
CA LEU A 160 11.05 -4.59 12.23
C LEU A 160 9.58 -4.98 12.14
N SER A 161 8.86 -4.46 11.15
CA SER A 161 7.50 -4.89 10.85
C SER A 161 7.35 -5.22 9.37
N TYR A 162 6.46 -6.16 9.13
CA TYR A 162 6.02 -6.63 7.83
C TYR A 162 4.49 -6.53 7.79
N LYS A 163 3.96 -5.93 6.74
CA LYS A 163 2.53 -5.78 6.52
C LYS A 163 2.18 -6.28 5.12
N ASN A 164 1.35 -7.30 5.05
CA ASN A 164 0.69 -7.70 3.82
C ASN A 164 -0.74 -7.12 3.83
N SER A 165 -0.98 -6.11 3.00
CA SER A 165 -2.31 -5.49 2.87
C SER A 165 -3.35 -6.38 2.19
N PHE A 166 -2.94 -7.51 1.58
CA PHE A 166 -3.81 -8.34 0.76
C PHE A 166 -3.63 -9.82 1.08
N LEU A 167 -4.43 -10.33 2.03
CA LEU A 167 -4.65 -11.77 2.17
C LEU A 167 -5.76 -12.28 1.25
N GLU A 168 -6.70 -11.40 0.86
CA GLU A 168 -7.85 -11.71 0.02
C GLU A 168 -8.04 -10.66 -1.10
N PRO A 169 -8.57 -11.01 -2.29
CA PRO A 169 -8.75 -10.08 -3.41
C PRO A 169 -9.62 -8.85 -3.11
N THR A 170 -10.57 -8.95 -2.17
CA THR A 170 -11.46 -7.86 -1.76
C THR A 170 -10.79 -6.82 -0.84
N GLY A 171 -9.57 -7.11 -0.35
CA GLY A 171 -8.85 -6.21 0.57
C GLY A 171 -9.43 -6.14 1.99
N THR A 172 -10.36 -7.03 2.35
CA THR A 172 -11.00 -7.03 3.68
C THR A 172 -10.06 -7.48 4.79
N TYR A 173 -9.12 -8.37 4.48
CA TYR A 173 -8.17 -8.92 5.46
C TYR A 173 -6.74 -8.55 5.12
N PHE A 174 -6.01 -8.07 6.13
CA PHE A 174 -4.58 -7.80 6.08
C PHE A 174 -3.85 -8.60 7.17
N LEU A 175 -2.57 -8.88 6.93
CA LEU A 175 -1.66 -9.43 7.93
C LEU A 175 -0.63 -8.37 8.30
N GLU A 176 -0.42 -8.18 9.60
CA GLU A 176 0.69 -7.40 10.11
C GLU A 176 1.47 -8.24 11.12
N SER A 177 2.79 -8.18 11.06
CA SER A 177 3.69 -8.90 11.95
C SER A 177 4.86 -8.00 12.30
N GLY A 178 5.20 -7.91 13.57
CA GLY A 178 6.24 -7.00 14.03
C GLY A 178 7.03 -7.56 15.19
N ILE A 179 8.32 -7.24 15.21
CA ILE A 179 9.22 -7.50 16.32
C ILE A 179 9.79 -6.15 16.73
N SER A 180 9.74 -5.85 18.02
CA SER A 180 10.37 -4.67 18.57
C SER A 180 11.10 -5.00 19.86
N TYR A 181 12.21 -4.31 20.09
CA TYR A 181 12.96 -4.37 21.32
C TYR A 181 13.24 -2.95 21.80
N ASN A 182 12.90 -2.67 23.05
CA ASN A 182 13.07 -1.36 23.68
C ASN A 182 13.83 -1.55 25.00
N ARG A 183 14.84 -0.72 25.26
CA ARG A 183 15.57 -0.74 26.53
C ARG A 183 15.17 0.45 27.39
N VAL A 184 14.16 0.26 28.24
CA VAL A 184 13.70 1.30 29.17
C VAL A 184 14.63 1.39 30.38
N ARG A 185 15.24 2.56 30.60
CA ARG A 185 15.95 2.85 31.85
C ARG A 185 14.95 3.31 32.92
N ASN A 186 14.51 2.40 33.78
CA ASN A 186 13.73 2.76 34.98
C ASN A 186 14.68 3.24 36.09
N ARG A 187 14.47 4.45 36.63
CA ARG A 187 15.30 5.08 37.67
C ARG A 187 14.47 5.58 38.86
N SER A 188 13.48 4.81 39.33
CA SER A 188 12.77 5.12 40.58
C SER A 188 13.59 4.90 41.86
N THR A 189 14.90 4.65 41.78
CA THR A 189 15.79 4.43 42.95
C THR A 189 16.26 5.72 43.64
N LEU A 190 15.50 6.82 43.54
CA LEU A 190 15.79 8.09 44.23
C LEU A 190 14.83 8.40 45.40
N LEU A 191 13.99 7.44 45.82
CA LEU A 191 13.08 7.58 46.96
C LEU A 191 13.46 6.71 48.18
N GLU A 192 14.65 6.11 48.19
CA GLU A 192 15.20 5.35 49.33
C GLU A 192 16.50 5.98 49.87
N GLN A 193 16.59 7.31 49.91
CA GLN A 193 17.59 8.03 50.70
C GLN A 193 16.94 9.12 51.53
#